data_AF-H5SHP3-F1
#
_entry.id   AF-H5SHP3-F1
#
_cell.length_a   1.000
_cell.length_b   1.000
_cell.length_c   1.000
_cell.angle_alpha   90.00
_cell.angle_beta   90.00
_cell.angle_gamma   90.00
#
_symmetry.space_group_name_H-M   'P 1'
#
loop_
_entity.id
_entity.type
_entity.pdbx_description
1 polymer ?
#
loop_
_entity_poly.entity_id
_entity_poly.type
_entity_poly.pdbx_seq_one_letter_code
_entity_poly.pdbx_strand_id
1 'polypeptide(L)'
;MSTVRRFEELIVWQKAHALANTIHTLTLRLPFRGDSRLRTQILDAAGSVMHNIAEGHDAGSDTEFIRFLKIARRSAGEVQSELYLALDRGYISSAELKATYAQADEVKRLINGLIAYLRSPSKPSAYPVREAAAGYLAELPPDSPPLLPPLFYSSDNPDNPPD
;
A
#
# COMPACT_ATOMS: atom_id res chain seq x y z
N MET A 1 2.70 11.59 23.10
CA MET A 1 2.42 10.43 22.24
C MET A 1 3.42 10.45 21.11
N SER A 2 4.08 9.33 20.82
CA SER A 2 5.12 9.24 19.78
C SER A 2 4.53 9.47 18.39
N THR A 3 5.06 10.45 17.66
CA THR A 3 4.82 10.60 16.23
C THR A 3 5.30 9.35 15.52
N VAL A 4 4.39 8.65 14.84
CA VAL A 4 4.74 7.54 13.94
C VAL A 4 5.57 8.12 12.81
N ARG A 5 6.80 7.61 12.62
CA ARG A 5 7.70 8.11 11.57
C ARG A 5 7.82 7.17 10.37
N ARG A 6 7.48 5.90 10.57
CA ARG A 6 7.60 4.85 9.56
C ARG A 6 6.34 4.00 9.54
N PHE A 7 5.93 3.53 8.37
CA PHE A 7 4.72 2.74 8.23
C PHE A 7 4.78 1.42 9.02
N GLU A 8 5.98 0.87 9.27
CA GLU A 8 6.18 -0.36 10.03
C GLU A 8 5.76 -0.23 11.51
N GLU A 9 5.68 1.00 12.03
CA GLU A 9 5.19 1.28 13.38
C GLU A 9 3.65 1.24 13.45
N LEU A 10 2.97 1.27 12.30
CA LEU A 10 1.51 1.17 12.24
C LEU A 10 1.08 -0.27 12.51
N ILE A 11 0.31 -0.47 13.59
CA ILE A 11 -0.30 -1.77 13.92
C ILE A 11 -1.10 -2.33 12.73
N VAL A 12 -1.82 -1.46 12.01
CA VAL A 12 -2.59 -1.87 10.82
C VAL A 12 -1.70 -2.43 9.71
N TRP A 13 -0.50 -1.88 9.51
CA TRP A 13 0.46 -2.40 8.54
C TRP A 13 1.03 -3.75 8.99
N GLN A 14 1.42 -3.87 10.27
CA GLN A 14 1.96 -5.12 10.82
C GLN A 14 0.95 -6.27 10.69
N LYS A 15 -0.34 -5.98 10.91
CA LYS A 15 -1.44 -6.94 10.74
C LYS A 15 -1.68 -7.29 9.27
N ALA A 16 -1.61 -6.31 8.36
CA ALA A 16 -1.68 -6.56 6.93
C ALA A 16 -0.52 -7.43 6.42
N HIS A 17 0.69 -7.18 6.90
CA HIS A 17 1.87 -8.01 6.60
C HIS A 17 1.72 -9.45 7.13
N ALA A 18 1.20 -9.62 8.36
CA ALA A 18 0.90 -10.95 8.89
C ALA A 18 -0.18 -11.69 8.07
N LEU A 19 -1.21 -10.98 7.61
CA LEU A 19 -2.23 -11.52 6.70
C LEU A 19 -1.59 -11.99 5.37
N ALA A 20 -0.75 -11.16 4.75
CA ALA A 20 -0.06 -11.50 3.51
C ALA A 20 0.80 -12.78 3.64
N ASN A 21 1.55 -12.90 4.74
CA ASN A 21 2.32 -14.12 5.02
C ASN A 21 1.43 -15.35 5.26
N THR A 22 0.31 -15.19 5.97
CA THR A 22 -0.66 -16.29 6.17
C THR A 22 -1.21 -16.79 4.83
N ILE A 23 -1.63 -15.87 3.96
CA ILE A 23 -2.09 -16.19 2.60
C ILE A 23 -0.99 -16.90 1.80
N HIS A 24 0.23 -16.38 1.84
CA HIS A 24 1.37 -17.01 1.18
C HIS A 24 1.55 -18.47 1.62
N THR A 25 1.60 -18.73 2.93
CA THR A 25 1.71 -20.09 3.46
C THR A 25 0.56 -20.99 3.01
N LEU A 26 -0.69 -20.51 3.02
CA LEU A 26 -1.84 -21.30 2.57
C LEU A 26 -1.70 -21.71 1.10
N THR A 27 -1.24 -20.80 0.25
CA THR A 27 -1.12 -21.03 -1.21
C THR A 27 0.03 -21.94 -1.63
N LEU A 28 0.99 -22.24 -0.74
CA LEU A 28 2.08 -23.18 -1.00
C LEU A 28 1.65 -24.64 -0.87
N ARG A 29 0.51 -24.92 -0.23
CA ARG A 29 0.00 -26.28 -0.01
C ARG A 29 -0.71 -26.82 -1.23
N LEU A 30 -0.59 -28.12 -1.50
CA LEU A 30 -1.43 -28.79 -2.49
C LEU A 30 -2.82 -29.04 -1.88
N PRO A 31 -3.92 -28.94 -2.67
CA PRO A 31 -3.94 -28.66 -4.11
C PRO A 31 -3.85 -27.17 -4.49
N PHE A 32 -3.92 -26.23 -3.53
CA PHE A 32 -3.94 -24.78 -3.79
C PHE A 32 -2.78 -24.31 -4.69
N ARG A 33 -1.57 -24.80 -4.45
CA ARG A 33 -0.38 -24.48 -5.25
C ARG A 33 -0.57 -24.76 -6.75
N GLY A 34 -1.44 -25.70 -7.12
CA GLY A 34 -1.74 -26.04 -8.51
C GLY A 34 -2.64 -25.02 -9.25
N ASP A 35 -3.44 -24.23 -8.54
CA ASP A 35 -4.28 -23.18 -9.13
C ASP A 35 -3.52 -21.86 -9.16
N SER A 36 -2.75 -21.66 -10.23
CA SER A 36 -1.92 -20.46 -10.41
C SER A 36 -2.75 -19.18 -10.46
N ARG A 37 -3.97 -19.23 -11.03
CA ARG A 37 -4.84 -18.06 -11.17
C ARG A 37 -5.34 -17.59 -9.81
N LEU A 38 -5.98 -18.47 -9.05
CA LEU A 38 -6.50 -18.12 -7.72
C LEU A 38 -5.36 -17.69 -6.79
N ARG A 39 -4.23 -18.39 -6.85
CA ARG A 39 -3.04 -18.04 -6.06
C ARG A 39 -2.54 -16.63 -6.36
N THR A 40 -2.40 -16.26 -7.63
CA THR A 40 -1.96 -14.90 -7.99
C THR A 40 -2.96 -13.86 -7.51
N GLN A 41 -4.26 -14.06 -7.75
CA GLN A 41 -5.31 -13.12 -7.34
C GLN A 41 -5.30 -12.86 -5.82
N ILE A 42 -5.23 -13.91 -5.01
CA ILE A 42 -5.26 -13.74 -3.54
C ILE A 42 -3.94 -13.18 -3.00
N LEU A 43 -2.79 -13.51 -3.59
CA LEU A 43 -1.50 -12.96 -3.21
C LEU A 43 -1.41 -11.47 -3.55
N ASP A 44 -1.84 -11.07 -4.75
CA ASP A 44 -1.84 -9.68 -5.20
C ASP A 44 -2.79 -8.85 -4.33
N ALA A 45 -3.99 -9.37 -4.03
CA ALA A 45 -4.92 -8.72 -3.12
C ALA A 45 -4.31 -8.54 -1.72
N ALA A 46 -3.70 -9.58 -1.14
CA ALA A 46 -3.11 -9.51 0.19
C ALA A 46 -1.90 -8.56 0.26
N GLY A 47 -1.02 -8.60 -0.75
CA GLY A 47 0.10 -7.67 -0.88
C GLY A 47 -0.36 -6.22 -1.04
N SER A 48 -1.38 -5.98 -1.88
CA SER A 48 -2.00 -4.67 -2.10
C SER A 48 -2.46 -4.02 -0.79
N VAL A 49 -2.96 -4.80 0.19
CA VAL A 49 -3.37 -4.25 1.49
C VAL A 49 -2.19 -3.56 2.19
N MET A 50 -1.05 -4.23 2.34
CA MET A 50 0.12 -3.67 3.03
C MET A 50 0.82 -2.60 2.19
N HIS A 51 0.90 -2.76 0.87
CA HIS A 51 1.51 -1.77 -0.02
C HIS A 51 0.77 -0.44 0.01
N ASN A 52 -0.56 -0.46 -0.11
CA ASN A 52 -1.36 0.77 -0.04
C ASN A 52 -1.27 1.45 1.34
N ILE A 53 -1.14 0.70 2.43
CA ILE A 53 -0.92 1.32 3.76
C ILE A 53 0.42 2.06 3.80
N ALA A 54 1.48 1.47 3.26
CA ALA A 54 2.81 2.08 3.21
C ALA A 54 2.84 3.30 2.27
N GLU A 55 2.35 3.15 1.03
CA GLU A 55 2.25 4.26 0.07
C GLU A 55 1.41 5.42 0.61
N GLY A 56 0.30 5.11 1.29
CA GLY A 56 -0.55 6.12 1.90
C GLY A 56 0.12 6.86 3.05
N HIS A 57 0.94 6.18 3.86
CA HIS A 57 1.70 6.81 4.93
C HIS A 57 2.68 7.85 4.37
N ASP A 58 3.27 7.57 3.20
CA ASP A 58 4.27 8.43 2.55
C ASP A 58 3.65 9.53 1.66
N ALA A 59 2.31 9.55 1.50
CA ALA A 59 1.61 10.48 0.62
C ALA A 59 1.65 11.96 1.09
N GLY A 60 2.08 12.23 2.33
CA GLY A 60 2.33 13.60 2.82
C GLY A 60 1.09 14.41 3.18
N SER A 61 -0.13 13.83 3.12
CA SER A 61 -1.36 14.45 3.62
C SER A 61 -2.35 13.41 4.16
N ASP A 62 -3.12 13.81 5.18
CA ASP A 62 -4.17 12.95 5.77
C ASP A 62 -5.23 12.54 4.72
N THR A 63 -5.59 13.44 3.81
CA THR A 63 -6.59 13.21 2.76
C THR A 63 -6.13 12.12 1.80
N GLU A 64 -4.87 12.16 1.35
CA GLU A 64 -4.32 11.14 0.46
C GLU A 64 -4.11 9.84 1.21
N PHE A 65 -3.61 9.87 2.45
CA PHE A 65 -3.49 8.67 3.26
C PHE A 65 -4.85 7.96 3.41
N ILE A 66 -5.93 8.70 3.70
CA ILE A 66 -7.29 8.15 3.75
C ILE A 66 -7.70 7.51 2.41
N ARG A 67 -7.32 8.08 1.26
CA ARG A 67 -7.62 7.50 -0.06
C ARG A 67 -6.94 6.13 -0.20
N PHE A 68 -5.65 6.03 0.08
CA PHE A 68 -4.92 4.77 0.04
C PHE A 68 -5.46 3.73 1.03
N LEU A 69 -5.81 4.15 2.25
CA LEU A 69 -6.44 3.28 3.24
C LEU A 69 -7.77 2.70 2.76
N LYS A 70 -8.57 3.46 2.00
CA LYS A 70 -9.81 2.93 1.39
C LYS A 70 -9.50 1.87 0.33
N ILE A 71 -8.42 2.00 -0.43
CA ILE A 71 -7.98 1.00 -1.41
C ILE A 71 -7.53 -0.26 -0.67
N ALA A 72 -6.66 -0.13 0.33
CA ALA A 72 -6.24 -1.24 1.19
C ALA A 72 -7.44 -2.01 1.77
N ARG A 73 -8.46 -1.29 2.24
CA ARG A 73 -9.70 -1.90 2.77
C ARG A 73 -10.48 -2.69 1.71
N ARG A 74 -10.48 -2.25 0.45
CA ARG A 74 -11.13 -2.97 -0.66
C ARG A 74 -10.36 -4.25 -0.97
N SER A 75 -9.03 -4.18 -1.06
CA SER A 75 -8.20 -5.36 -1.27
C SER A 75 -8.29 -6.39 -0.14
N ALA A 76 -8.48 -5.95 1.12
CA ALA A 76 -8.78 -6.89 2.21
C ALA A 76 -10.15 -7.58 2.02
N GLY A 77 -11.11 -6.93 1.38
CA GLY A 77 -12.38 -7.54 0.97
C GLY A 77 -12.21 -8.52 -0.20
N GLU A 78 -11.29 -8.26 -1.13
CA GLU A 78 -10.94 -9.21 -2.19
C GLU A 78 -10.32 -10.48 -1.60
N VAL A 79 -9.39 -10.36 -0.63
CA VAL A 79 -8.86 -11.52 0.10
C VAL A 79 -9.98 -12.36 0.71
N GLN A 80 -10.96 -11.72 1.36
CA GLN A 80 -12.11 -12.41 1.95
C GLN A 80 -12.93 -13.19 0.91
N SER A 81 -13.15 -12.61 -0.28
CA SER A 81 -13.85 -13.28 -1.38
C SER A 81 -13.07 -14.46 -1.95
N GLU A 82 -11.77 -14.29 -2.18
CA GLU A 82 -10.92 -15.35 -2.73
C GLU A 82 -10.75 -16.52 -1.74
N LEU A 83 -10.81 -16.27 -0.42
CA LEU A 83 -10.82 -17.33 0.59
C LEU A 83 -12.06 -18.22 0.49
N TYR A 84 -13.24 -17.69 0.13
CA TYR A 84 -14.42 -18.53 -0.11
C TYR A 84 -14.23 -19.41 -1.35
N LEU A 85 -13.68 -18.87 -2.44
CA LEU A 85 -13.34 -19.67 -3.61
C LEU A 85 -12.34 -20.78 -3.29
N ALA A 86 -11.34 -20.49 -2.45
CA ALA A 86 -10.40 -21.49 -1.97
C ALA A 86 -11.08 -22.59 -1.12
N LEU A 87 -12.07 -22.23 -0.28
CA LEU A 87 -12.85 -23.21 0.48
C LEU A 87 -13.70 -24.09 -0.47
N ASP A 88 -14.44 -23.48 -1.39
CA ASP A 88 -15.34 -24.18 -2.31
C ASP A 88 -14.60 -25.17 -3.21
N ARG A 89 -13.34 -24.86 -3.54
CA ARG A 89 -12.44 -25.75 -4.30
C ARG A 89 -11.72 -26.79 -3.45
N GLY A 90 -11.95 -26.80 -2.13
CA GLY A 90 -11.32 -27.73 -1.18
C GLY A 90 -9.84 -27.46 -0.95
N TYR A 91 -9.36 -26.23 -1.18
CA TYR A 91 -7.95 -25.86 -1.03
C TYR A 91 -7.58 -25.48 0.41
N ILE A 92 -8.58 -25.02 1.17
CA ILE A 92 -8.47 -24.70 2.58
C ILE A 92 -9.63 -25.32 3.35
N SER A 93 -9.44 -25.56 4.64
CA SER A 93 -10.53 -26.02 5.52
C SER A 93 -11.43 -24.85 5.97
N SER A 94 -12.62 -25.15 6.48
CA SER A 94 -13.50 -24.13 7.09
C SER A 94 -12.86 -23.44 8.30
N ALA A 95 -11.97 -24.12 9.02
CA ALA A 95 -11.22 -23.54 10.14
C ALA A 95 -10.18 -22.51 9.63
N GLU A 96 -9.46 -22.85 8.55
CA GLU A 96 -8.50 -21.95 7.89
C GLU A 96 -9.21 -20.73 7.28
N LEU A 97 -10.37 -20.93 6.64
CA LEU A 97 -11.22 -19.83 6.19
C LEU A 97 -11.56 -18.91 7.37
N LYS A 98 -12.14 -19.46 8.44
CA LYS A 98 -12.59 -18.66 9.59
C LYS A 98 -11.45 -17.86 10.22
N ALA A 99 -10.28 -18.48 10.42
CA ALA A 99 -9.12 -17.83 11.00
C ALA A 99 -8.58 -16.71 10.12
N THR A 100 -8.38 -16.98 8.82
CA THR A 100 -7.78 -16.03 7.88
C THR A 100 -8.75 -14.89 7.52
N TYR A 101 -10.04 -15.20 7.43
CA TYR A 101 -11.09 -14.19 7.26
C TYR A 101 -11.13 -13.22 8.45
N ALA A 102 -10.97 -13.73 9.68
CA ALA A 102 -10.93 -12.90 10.88
C ALA A 102 -9.69 -11.98 10.91
N GLN A 103 -8.54 -12.43 10.41
CA GLN A 103 -7.37 -11.57 10.23
C GLN A 103 -7.66 -10.44 9.24
N ALA A 104 -8.27 -10.74 8.08
CA ALA A 104 -8.66 -9.72 7.11
C ALA A 104 -9.70 -8.73 7.68
N ASP A 105 -10.65 -9.21 8.50
CA ASP A 105 -11.62 -8.34 9.17
C ASP A 105 -10.96 -7.45 10.23
N GLU A 106 -10.02 -7.98 11.01
CA GLU A 106 -9.22 -7.20 11.96
C GLU A 106 -8.50 -6.05 11.24
N VAL A 107 -7.84 -6.33 10.11
CA VAL A 107 -7.19 -5.30 9.29
C VAL A 107 -8.20 -4.25 8.82
N LYS A 108 -9.37 -4.64 8.31
CA LYS A 108 -10.42 -3.69 7.89
C LYS A 108 -10.90 -2.80 9.05
N ARG A 109 -11.06 -3.36 10.26
CA ARG A 109 -11.44 -2.60 11.46
C ARG A 109 -10.35 -1.60 11.86
N LEU A 110 -9.09 -2.02 11.84
CA LEU A 110 -7.94 -1.15 12.12
C LEU A 110 -7.81 -0.02 11.09
N ILE A 111 -8.00 -0.32 9.81
CA ILE A 111 -8.05 0.69 8.74
C ILE A 111 -9.15 1.72 9.02
N ASN A 112 -10.37 1.27 9.34
CA ASN A 112 -11.47 2.18 9.64
C ASN A 112 -11.18 3.06 10.87
N GLY A 113 -10.56 2.49 11.92
CA GLY A 113 -10.12 3.22 13.09
C GLY A 113 -9.08 4.30 12.74
N LEU A 114 -8.10 3.96 11.91
CA LEU A 114 -7.10 4.91 11.44
C LEU A 114 -7.74 6.02 10.59
N ILE A 115 -8.66 5.70 9.68
CA ILE A 115 -9.40 6.71 8.90
C ILE A 115 -10.17 7.66 9.83
N ALA A 116 -10.83 7.15 10.87
CA ALA A 116 -11.56 7.97 11.84
C ALA A 116 -10.62 8.91 12.61
N TYR A 117 -9.45 8.40 13.04
CA TYR A 117 -8.40 9.20 13.65
C TYR A 117 -7.90 10.28 12.68
N LEU A 118 -7.64 9.94 11.42
CA LEU A 118 -7.10 10.87 10.44
C LEU A 118 -8.06 12.02 10.12
N ARG A 119 -9.37 11.78 10.21
CA ARG A 119 -10.43 12.80 10.01
C ARG A 119 -10.66 13.71 11.20
N SER A 120 -10.13 13.36 12.38
CA SER A 120 -10.41 14.10 13.60
C SER A 120 -9.63 15.43 13.61
N PRO A 121 -10.30 16.59 13.78
CA PRO A 121 -9.67 17.91 13.72
C PRO A 121 -8.76 18.21 14.92
N SER A 122 -8.86 17.43 15.99
CA SER A 122 -8.08 17.57 17.23
C SER A 122 -6.90 16.58 17.24
N LYS A 123 -5.88 16.81 16.42
CA LYS A 123 -4.58 16.16 16.61
C LYS A 123 -3.62 17.15 17.28
N PRO A 124 -2.85 16.77 18.32
CA PRO A 124 -1.62 17.49 18.59
C PRO A 124 -0.75 17.36 17.34
N SER A 125 -0.39 18.49 16.73
CA SER A 125 0.35 18.54 15.46
C SER A 125 1.57 17.63 15.52
N ALA A 126 1.52 16.52 14.79
CA ALA A 126 2.61 15.56 14.67
C ALA A 126 3.38 15.75 13.34
N TYR A 127 2.91 16.65 12.48
CA TYR A 127 3.54 17.01 11.23
C TYR A 127 4.07 18.43 11.39
N PRO A 128 5.40 18.65 11.55
CA PRO A 128 5.94 19.96 11.27
C PRO A 128 5.52 20.30 9.84
N VAL A 129 4.88 21.47 9.74
CA VAL A 129 4.49 22.12 8.50
C VAL A 129 5.58 21.88 7.47
N ARG A 130 5.15 21.34 6.32
CA ARG A 130 5.91 21.25 5.08
C ARG A 130 6.89 22.41 5.01
N GLU A 131 8.16 22.04 5.00
CA GLU A 131 9.26 22.92 4.65
C GLU A 131 8.83 23.74 3.44
N ALA A 132 8.96 25.04 3.61
CA ALA A 132 8.38 26.04 2.75
C ALA A 132 8.66 25.74 1.28
N ALA A 133 7.69 26.14 0.45
CA ALA A 133 7.92 26.54 -0.93
C ALA A 133 8.88 27.76 -1.04
N ALA A 134 9.99 27.76 -0.29
CA ALA A 134 10.97 28.84 -0.18
C ALA A 134 12.40 28.31 0.05
N GLY A 135 12.77 27.23 -0.65
CA GLY A 135 14.11 26.61 -0.54
C GLY A 135 14.81 26.29 -1.86
N TYR A 136 14.28 26.71 -3.02
CA TYR A 136 14.94 26.51 -4.32
C TYR A 136 15.91 27.65 -4.71
N LEU A 137 16.44 28.37 -3.72
CA LEU A 137 17.52 29.36 -3.89
C LEU A 137 18.55 29.21 -2.76
N ALA A 138 19.03 27.99 -2.53
CA ALA A 138 20.33 27.82 -1.89
C ALA A 138 21.38 27.90 -3.00
N GLU A 139 22.25 28.90 -2.94
CA GLU A 139 23.37 29.08 -3.85
C GLU A 139 24.19 27.78 -3.95
N LEU A 140 24.51 27.37 -5.18
CA LEU A 140 25.43 26.25 -5.43
C LEU A 140 26.79 26.56 -4.78
N PRO A 141 27.44 25.58 -4.12
CA PRO A 141 28.80 25.78 -3.64
C PRO A 141 29.72 26.13 -4.81
N PRO A 142 30.74 26.99 -4.59
CA PRO A 142 31.51 27.65 -5.66
C PRO A 142 32.22 26.70 -6.63
N ASP A 143 32.40 25.43 -6.25
CA ASP A 143 33.08 24.41 -7.06
C ASP A 143 32.15 23.30 -7.60
N SER A 144 30.85 23.60 -7.73
CA SER A 144 29.92 22.65 -8.35
C SER A 144 30.21 22.50 -9.86
N PRO A 145 30.34 21.28 -10.41
CA PRO A 145 30.47 21.09 -11.85
C PRO A 145 29.22 21.62 -12.56
N PRO A 146 29.35 22.17 -13.78
CA PRO A 146 28.21 22.76 -14.48
C PRO A 146 27.13 21.70 -14.70
N LEU A 147 25.90 22.03 -14.31
CA LEU A 147 24.72 21.20 -14.57
C LEU A 147 24.62 21.01 -16.08
N LEU A 148 24.54 19.75 -16.51
CA LEU A 148 24.25 19.43 -17.91
C LEU A 148 22.97 20.17 -18.32
N PRO A 149 22.98 20.87 -19.47
CA PRO A 149 21.79 21.60 -19.90
C PRO A 149 20.63 20.63 -20.11
N PRO A 150 19.38 21.07 -19.88
CA PRO A 150 18.21 20.24 -20.11
C PRO A 150 18.22 19.75 -21.56
N LEU A 151 17.99 18.46 -21.76
CA LEU A 151 17.79 17.87 -23.09
C LEU A 151 16.59 18.59 -23.73
N PHE A 152 16.88 19.53 -24.63
CA PHE A 152 15.86 20.09 -25.50
C PHE A 152 15.28 18.95 -26.33
N TYR A 153 14.00 18.66 -26.13
CA TYR A 153 13.22 17.94 -27.11
C TYR A 153 13.02 18.88 -28.30
N SER A 154 13.91 18.79 -29.29
CA SER A 154 13.77 19.52 -30.55
C SER A 154 12.61 18.91 -31.35
N SER A 155 11.72 19.75 -31.87
CA SER A 155 10.63 19.35 -32.76
C SER A 155 11.08 19.02 -34.19
N ASP A 156 12.37 18.95 -34.45
CA ASP A 156 12.95 18.55 -35.73
C ASP A 156 13.72 17.23 -35.56
N ASN A 157 13.01 16.11 -35.54
CA ASN A 157 13.60 14.78 -35.74
C ASN A 157 13.11 14.24 -37.10
N PRO A 158 13.98 14.11 -38.12
CA PRO A 158 13.58 13.69 -39.47
C PRO A 158 13.22 12.19 -39.59
N ASP A 159 13.30 11.42 -38.51
CA ASP A 159 13.11 9.95 -38.53
C ASP A 159 11.74 9.46 -38.03
N ASN A 160 10.70 10.31 -38.00
CA ASN A 160 9.34 9.83 -37.70
C ASN A 160 8.53 9.60 -38.98
N PRO A 161 8.06 8.37 -39.29
CA PRO A 161 7.24 8.12 -40.47
C PRO A 161 5.84 8.74 -40.31
N PRO A 162 5.19 9.20 -41.40
CA PRO A 162 3.85 9.77 -41.33
C PRO A 162 2.80 8.67 -41.14
N ASP A 163 1.73 9.04 -40.42
CA ASP A 163 0.56 8.20 -40.09
C ASP A 163 -0.14 7.57 -41.30
#